data_AF-A0A9W6KTD5-F1
#
_entry.id   AF-A0A9W6KTD5-F1
#
_cell.length_a   1.000
_cell.length_b   1.000
_cell.length_c   1.000
_cell.angle_alpha   90.00
_cell.angle_beta   90.00
_cell.angle_gamma   90.00
#
_symmetry.space_group_name_H-M   'P 1'
#
loop_
_entity.id
_entity.type
_entity.pdbx_description
1 polymer ?
#
loop_
_entity_poly.entity_id
_entity_poly.type
_entity_poly.pdbx_seq_one_letter_code
_entity_poly.pdbx_strand_id
1 'polypeptide(L)'
;MALAVVAGAVYFRAGDDAAVPAAEPVSALQSGVSGSSSDGSAGLGGTSASASASSPASASPSSAKAPAAVGGWVPVDPAAWKAQVDAYAALSPDPVPAGVGNLAEFRADCQYSHSAADDPIVFPGLPGASHMHSFVGNKATNAATTPSDLTKFTATTCKPVLDHSAYWVPTLYDAATNQPVETTGFRVYYRTRMNTSTGQLPMPNGLRMIAGDAKKSVPTPRGSQGQFYCAFYGPGDLDGIARSTNGNWPICGGDATLHFMLAFPDCWDGKNLDSPNHKDHVAFGANNTCPKTHPVKIPAVTFDIQYGAKGTTAGYYLSSDKQGASASSMHGDAFIMWDQTTMNKRTKNCLLQRRTCDDNGYQQ
;
A
#
# COMPACT_ATOMS: atom_id res chain seq x y z
N MET A 1 0.70 -41.56 -53.38
CA MET A 1 -0.21 -40.50 -52.89
C MET A 1 0.68 -39.38 -52.38
N ALA A 2 0.86 -38.33 -53.18
CA ALA A 2 1.80 -37.24 -52.92
C ALA A 2 1.07 -36.08 -52.24
N LEU A 3 1.59 -35.60 -51.11
CA LEU A 3 1.07 -34.43 -50.41
C LEU A 3 1.99 -33.24 -50.74
N ALA A 4 1.48 -32.28 -51.50
CA ALA A 4 2.16 -31.02 -51.80
C ALA A 4 1.85 -30.00 -50.70
N VAL A 5 2.90 -29.43 -50.10
CA VAL A 5 2.83 -28.31 -49.15
C VAL A 5 2.97 -27.01 -49.95
N VAL A 6 1.97 -26.13 -49.87
CA VAL A 6 2.03 -24.77 -50.43
C VAL A 6 2.04 -23.78 -49.29
N ALA A 7 3.13 -23.02 -49.17
CA ALA A 7 3.28 -21.91 -48.24
C ALA A 7 2.61 -20.65 -48.83
N GLY A 8 1.61 -20.12 -48.14
CA GLY A 8 0.96 -18.85 -48.46
C GLY A 8 1.35 -17.78 -47.43
N ALA A 9 2.08 -16.75 -47.89
CA ALA A 9 2.38 -15.55 -47.11
C ALA A 9 1.18 -14.59 -47.15
N VAL A 10 0.75 -14.11 -45.98
CA VAL A 10 -0.28 -13.07 -45.86
C VAL A 10 0.40 -11.73 -45.58
N TYR A 11 0.31 -10.81 -46.54
CA TYR A 11 0.69 -9.41 -46.40
C TYR A 11 -0.48 -8.63 -45.78
N PHE A 12 -0.27 -7.97 -44.63
CA PHE A 12 -1.18 -6.96 -44.11
C PHE A 12 -0.77 -5.58 -44.63
N ARG A 13 -1.68 -4.95 -45.40
CA ARG A 13 -1.60 -3.55 -45.82
C ARG A 13 -1.99 -2.64 -44.66
N ALA A 14 -1.18 -1.62 -44.40
CA ALA A 14 -1.53 -0.50 -43.54
C ALA A 14 -2.62 0.35 -44.24
N GLY A 15 -3.73 0.58 -43.55
CA GLY A 15 -4.78 1.52 -43.93
C GLY A 15 -4.67 2.76 -43.04
N ASP A 16 -4.71 3.92 -43.68
CA ASP A 16 -4.76 5.24 -43.08
C ASP A 16 -6.01 5.42 -42.22
N ASP A 17 -5.85 5.85 -40.96
CA ASP A 17 -6.97 6.27 -40.12
C ASP A 17 -6.97 7.76 -39.85
N ALA A 18 -8.16 8.30 -40.06
CA ALA A 18 -8.55 9.68 -40.10
C ALA A 18 -8.47 10.40 -38.74
N ALA A 19 -8.34 11.72 -38.84
CA ALA A 19 -8.33 12.68 -37.76
C ALA A 19 -9.59 12.62 -36.87
N VAL A 20 -9.37 12.72 -35.57
CA VAL A 20 -10.38 12.88 -34.51
C VAL A 20 -10.85 14.34 -34.47
N PRO A 21 -12.16 14.66 -34.53
CA PRO A 21 -12.63 16.01 -34.27
C PRO A 21 -12.83 16.26 -32.76
N ALA A 22 -12.51 17.49 -32.36
CA ALA A 22 -12.59 18.02 -31.01
C ALA A 22 -14.04 18.13 -30.50
N ALA A 23 -14.21 17.95 -29.19
CA ALA A 23 -15.46 18.15 -28.48
C ALA A 23 -15.70 19.64 -28.19
N GLU A 24 -16.89 20.13 -28.55
CA GLU A 24 -17.43 21.43 -28.10
C GLU A 24 -18.33 21.26 -26.86
N PRO A 25 -18.46 22.30 -26.02
CA PRO A 25 -19.18 22.23 -24.74
C PRO A 25 -20.68 22.50 -24.93
N VAL A 26 -21.54 21.72 -24.25
CA VAL A 26 -22.98 22.00 -24.17
C VAL A 26 -23.34 22.68 -22.86
N SER A 27 -23.97 23.85 -23.03
CA SER A 27 -24.50 24.74 -22.01
C SER A 27 -25.65 24.16 -21.19
N ALA A 28 -25.78 24.75 -20.00
CA ALA A 28 -26.85 24.63 -19.03
C ALA A 28 -28.27 24.80 -19.60
N LEU A 29 -29.21 24.06 -19.00
CA LEU A 29 -30.63 24.38 -19.01
C LEU A 29 -31.20 24.26 -17.59
N GLN A 30 -31.61 25.42 -17.07
CA GLN A 30 -32.51 25.59 -15.94
C GLN A 30 -33.90 25.08 -16.28
N SER A 31 -34.56 24.44 -15.32
CA SER A 31 -36.01 24.54 -15.15
C SER A 31 -36.34 24.38 -13.67
N GLY A 32 -37.01 25.39 -13.12
CA GLY A 32 -37.55 25.37 -11.77
C GLY A 32 -38.94 24.76 -11.75
N VAL A 33 -39.34 24.22 -10.59
CA VAL A 33 -40.74 24.04 -10.20
C VAL A 33 -40.83 24.33 -8.69
N SER A 34 -41.75 25.24 -8.38
CA SER A 34 -42.22 25.60 -7.05
C SER A 34 -43.16 24.53 -6.48
N GLY A 35 -43.17 24.37 -5.16
CA GLY A 35 -44.18 23.57 -4.45
C GLY A 35 -44.08 23.74 -2.94
N SER A 36 -44.85 24.67 -2.39
CA SER A 36 -45.10 24.88 -0.95
C SER A 36 -46.03 23.81 -0.37
N SER A 37 -45.91 23.56 0.94
CA SER A 37 -46.96 23.27 1.97
C SER A 37 -46.28 22.52 3.15
N SER A 38 -45.96 23.17 4.28
CA SER A 38 -46.79 23.42 5.48
C SER A 38 -47.04 22.21 6.39
N ASP A 39 -46.53 22.36 7.63
CA ASP A 39 -47.15 22.07 8.93
C ASP A 39 -46.53 21.00 9.83
N GLY A 40 -46.32 21.39 11.10
CA GLY A 40 -46.04 20.48 12.20
C GLY A 40 -45.34 21.07 13.42
N SER A 41 -45.77 22.22 13.94
CA SER A 41 -45.37 22.69 15.29
C SER A 41 -46.21 21.98 16.36
N ALA A 42 -45.55 21.40 17.37
CA ALA A 42 -46.20 20.87 18.56
C ALA A 42 -45.53 21.38 19.85
N GLY A 43 -46.27 22.23 20.57
CA GLY A 43 -46.62 22.04 21.98
C GLY A 43 -45.54 21.96 23.06
N LEU A 44 -45.37 23.07 23.79
CA LEU A 44 -44.77 23.17 25.12
C LEU A 44 -45.75 22.71 26.22
N GLY A 45 -45.23 22.16 27.33
CA GLY A 45 -45.88 22.27 28.65
C GLY A 45 -45.64 21.14 29.67
N GLY A 46 -44.96 21.47 30.78
CA GLY A 46 -45.07 20.81 32.10
C GLY A 46 -43.76 20.19 32.66
N THR A 47 -42.83 20.94 33.30
CA THR A 47 -42.67 21.23 34.77
C THR A 47 -42.64 19.99 35.69
N SER A 48 -41.50 19.55 36.24
CA SER A 48 -40.82 19.98 37.50
C SER A 48 -40.77 18.77 38.46
N ALA A 49 -39.80 18.45 39.32
CA ALA A 49 -38.53 19.02 39.81
C ALA A 49 -37.71 17.86 40.45
N SER A 50 -36.37 17.84 40.41
CA SER A 50 -35.43 18.03 41.55
C SER A 50 -34.25 17.05 41.33
N ALA A 51 -32.97 17.28 41.62
CA ALA A 51 -32.28 18.32 42.38
C ALA A 51 -30.84 18.49 41.84
N SER A 52 -30.30 19.69 42.05
CA SER A 52 -28.99 20.17 41.63
C SER A 52 -27.80 19.55 42.37
N ALA A 53 -26.73 19.27 41.64
CA ALA A 53 -25.35 19.42 42.11
C ALA A 53 -24.50 19.96 40.93
N SER A 54 -24.29 21.27 40.92
CA SER A 54 -23.58 21.99 39.88
C SER A 54 -22.07 21.75 39.99
N SER A 55 -21.46 21.15 38.96
CA SER A 55 -20.03 21.28 38.66
C SER A 55 -19.89 22.13 37.39
N PRO A 56 -18.94 23.08 37.32
CA PRO A 56 -18.85 23.97 36.17
C PRO A 56 -18.50 23.17 34.92
N ALA A 57 -19.26 23.42 33.85
CA ALA A 57 -18.99 22.91 32.52
C ALA A 57 -17.61 23.40 32.08
N SER A 58 -16.64 22.48 32.00
CA SER A 58 -15.43 22.71 31.24
C SER A 58 -15.84 22.89 29.78
N ALA A 59 -15.59 24.09 29.27
CA ALA A 59 -15.78 24.42 27.87
C ALA A 59 -15.10 23.34 27.00
N SER A 60 -15.83 22.83 26.00
CA SER A 60 -15.26 22.04 24.92
C SER A 60 -14.04 22.79 24.37
N PRO A 61 -12.85 22.17 24.32
CA PRO A 61 -11.74 22.80 23.62
C PRO A 61 -12.13 22.89 22.15
N SER A 62 -12.24 24.13 21.68
CA SER A 62 -12.25 24.47 20.27
C SER A 62 -11.17 23.67 19.55
N SER A 63 -11.52 23.07 18.42
CA SER A 63 -10.67 22.25 17.57
C SER A 63 -9.41 23.01 17.16
N ALA A 64 -8.41 23.05 18.03
CA ALA A 64 -7.07 23.48 17.70
C ALA A 64 -6.53 22.43 16.73
N LYS A 65 -6.31 22.83 15.48
CA LYS A 65 -5.59 22.05 14.49
C LYS A 65 -4.27 21.63 15.15
N ALA A 66 -4.12 20.35 15.46
CA ALA A 66 -2.88 19.81 16.01
C ALA A 66 -1.74 20.26 15.08
N PRO A 67 -0.66 20.85 15.61
CA PRO A 67 0.49 21.15 14.77
C PRO A 67 0.98 19.81 14.22
N ALA A 68 0.98 19.67 12.89
CA ALA A 68 1.65 18.55 12.25
C ALA A 68 3.09 18.54 12.76
N ALA A 69 3.55 17.41 13.30
CA ALA A 69 4.97 17.23 13.55
C ALA A 69 5.66 17.36 12.19
N VAL A 70 6.29 18.50 11.92
CA VAL A 70 7.11 18.65 10.72
C VAL A 70 8.37 17.86 11.01
N GLY A 71 8.34 16.57 10.70
CA GLY A 71 9.50 15.71 10.76
C GLY A 71 10.64 16.33 9.96
N GLY A 72 11.83 16.39 10.54
CA GLY A 72 13.04 16.76 9.79
C GLY A 72 13.47 15.61 8.87
N TRP A 73 14.51 15.86 8.08
CA TRP A 73 15.23 14.78 7.43
C TRP A 73 15.83 13.84 8.48
N VAL A 74 15.65 12.53 8.31
CA VAL A 74 16.23 11.52 9.20
C VAL A 74 17.40 10.88 8.46
N PRO A 75 18.66 11.24 8.75
CA PRO A 75 19.80 10.66 8.07
C PRO A 75 20.01 9.19 8.47
N VAL A 76 20.51 8.38 7.54
CA VAL A 76 21.10 7.09 7.87
C VAL A 76 22.41 7.30 8.62
N ASP A 77 22.72 6.44 9.59
CA ASP A 77 24.06 6.40 10.17
C ASP A 77 25.05 5.92 9.09
N PRO A 78 26.02 6.77 8.67
CA PRO A 78 26.95 6.40 7.59
C PRO A 78 27.83 5.21 7.92
N ALA A 79 28.21 5.02 9.18
CA ALA A 79 29.05 3.90 9.62
C ALA A 79 28.25 2.60 9.62
N ALA A 80 27.01 2.63 10.14
CA ALA A 80 26.13 1.47 10.12
C ALA A 80 25.78 1.07 8.67
N TRP A 81 25.47 2.04 7.81
CA TRP A 81 25.18 1.78 6.41
C TRP A 81 26.39 1.19 5.68
N LYS A 82 27.58 1.78 5.86
CA LYS A 82 28.81 1.24 5.28
C LYS A 82 29.05 -0.19 5.75
N ALA A 83 28.88 -0.47 7.04
CA ALA A 83 29.06 -1.82 7.57
C ALA A 83 28.08 -2.83 6.94
N GLN A 84 26.82 -2.45 6.75
CA GLN A 84 25.84 -3.32 6.08
C GLN A 84 26.20 -3.58 4.62
N VAL A 85 26.62 -2.53 3.88
CA VAL A 85 27.04 -2.66 2.48
C VAL A 85 28.30 -3.51 2.34
N ASP A 86 29.29 -3.32 3.19
CA ASP A 86 30.52 -4.13 3.20
C ASP A 86 30.21 -5.60 3.52
N ALA A 87 29.36 -5.85 4.54
CA ALA A 87 28.91 -7.19 4.88
C ALA A 87 28.14 -7.84 3.71
N TYR A 88 27.24 -7.09 3.06
CA TYR A 88 26.55 -7.56 1.85
C TYR A 88 27.53 -7.87 0.72
N ALA A 89 28.53 -7.01 0.47
CA ALA A 89 29.52 -7.22 -0.57
C ALA A 89 30.36 -8.48 -0.33
N ALA A 90 30.70 -8.78 0.93
CA ALA A 90 31.46 -9.97 1.33
C ALA A 90 30.67 -11.29 1.22
N LEU A 91 29.34 -11.27 1.21
CA LEU A 91 28.52 -12.47 1.06
C LEU A 91 28.68 -13.08 -0.33
N SER A 92 29.01 -14.38 -0.36
CA SER A 92 28.85 -15.18 -1.56
C SER A 92 27.39 -15.62 -1.72
N PRO A 93 26.85 -15.60 -2.95
CA PRO A 93 25.53 -16.16 -3.23
C PRO A 93 25.49 -17.66 -2.90
N ASP A 94 24.41 -18.11 -2.25
CA ASP A 94 24.19 -19.55 -2.08
C ASP A 94 23.93 -20.22 -3.44
N PRO A 95 24.28 -21.51 -3.62
CA PRO A 95 23.91 -22.26 -4.80
C PRO A 95 22.39 -22.29 -4.98
N VAL A 96 21.91 -22.04 -6.20
CA VAL A 96 20.47 -22.14 -6.51
C VAL A 96 20.09 -23.60 -6.69
N PRO A 97 19.12 -24.13 -5.91
CA PRO A 97 18.55 -25.45 -6.15
C PRO A 97 17.92 -25.60 -7.53
N ALA A 98 17.83 -26.83 -8.04
CA ALA A 98 17.12 -27.11 -9.28
C ALA A 98 15.61 -26.81 -9.12
N GLY A 99 14.97 -26.31 -10.19
CA GLY A 99 13.53 -26.06 -10.21
C GLY A 99 13.06 -24.72 -9.64
N VAL A 100 13.96 -23.94 -9.02
CA VAL A 100 13.62 -22.64 -8.44
C VAL A 100 13.21 -21.64 -9.53
N GLY A 101 12.11 -20.92 -9.28
CA GLY A 101 11.60 -19.88 -10.16
C GLY A 101 12.60 -18.74 -10.43
N ASN A 102 12.40 -18.00 -11.52
CA ASN A 102 13.33 -16.98 -12.01
C ASN A 102 12.83 -15.53 -11.84
N LEU A 103 11.82 -15.30 -11.00
CA LEU A 103 11.40 -13.95 -10.64
C LEU A 103 12.35 -13.41 -9.58
N ALA A 104 12.90 -12.23 -9.80
CA ALA A 104 13.84 -11.62 -8.87
C ALA A 104 13.09 -10.99 -7.69
N GLU A 105 12.65 -11.84 -6.76
CA GLU A 105 11.82 -11.46 -5.63
C GLU A 105 12.05 -12.35 -4.41
N PHE A 106 11.84 -11.78 -3.24
CA PHE A 106 11.49 -12.54 -2.04
C PHE A 106 10.25 -11.92 -1.40
N ARG A 107 9.59 -12.65 -0.51
CA ARG A 107 8.40 -12.15 0.18
C ARG A 107 8.47 -12.34 1.68
N ALA A 108 7.62 -11.59 2.36
CA ALA A 108 7.17 -11.88 3.70
C ALA A 108 5.64 -11.99 3.72
N ASP A 109 5.13 -13.16 4.09
CA ASP A 109 3.70 -13.42 4.25
C ASP A 109 3.25 -13.10 5.68
N CYS A 110 2.43 -12.07 5.82
CA CYS A 110 1.97 -11.52 7.09
C CYS A 110 0.47 -11.72 7.28
N GLN A 111 0.08 -11.73 8.55
CA GLN A 111 -1.32 -11.78 8.98
C GLN A 111 -1.71 -10.46 9.64
N TYR A 112 -3.02 -10.19 9.72
CA TYR A 112 -3.56 -9.10 10.51
C TYR A 112 -3.01 -9.12 11.95
N SER A 113 -2.61 -7.95 12.45
CA SER A 113 -2.15 -7.76 13.82
C SER A 113 -3.24 -7.11 14.66
N HIS A 114 -3.54 -5.85 14.37
CA HIS A 114 -4.54 -5.03 15.06
C HIS A 114 -4.86 -3.79 14.21
N SER A 115 -5.81 -2.98 14.69
CA SER A 115 -6.12 -1.67 14.12
C SER A 115 -6.04 -0.59 15.18
N ALA A 116 -5.48 0.56 14.81
CA ALA A 116 -5.39 1.74 15.67
C ALA A 116 -5.43 3.03 14.84
N ALA A 117 -5.91 4.13 15.42
CA ALA A 117 -5.90 5.46 14.80
C ALA A 117 -4.52 6.16 14.93
N ASP A 118 -3.47 5.37 14.74
CA ASP A 118 -2.09 5.73 15.03
C ASP A 118 -1.27 5.76 13.75
N ASP A 119 -0.25 6.61 13.70
CA ASP A 119 0.73 6.64 12.62
C ASP A 119 2.08 7.13 13.14
N PRO A 120 3.04 6.24 13.43
CA PRO A 120 4.34 6.64 13.98
C PRO A 120 5.26 7.32 12.94
N ILE A 121 4.90 7.37 11.66
CA ILE A 121 5.64 8.09 10.62
C ILE A 121 5.11 9.52 10.52
N VAL A 122 3.80 9.67 10.32
CA VAL A 122 3.16 10.98 10.06
C VAL A 122 2.86 11.75 11.34
N PHE A 123 2.47 11.06 12.41
CA PHE A 123 2.10 11.64 13.71
C PHE A 123 2.86 10.98 14.87
N PRO A 124 4.21 11.02 14.85
CA PRO A 124 5.03 10.35 15.85
C PRO A 124 4.72 10.86 17.26
N GLY A 125 4.45 9.92 18.17
CA GLY A 125 4.15 10.19 19.58
C GLY A 125 2.75 10.75 19.85
N LEU A 126 1.86 10.77 18.86
CA LEU A 126 0.50 11.31 18.99
C LEU A 126 -0.57 10.21 18.77
N PRO A 127 -0.93 9.44 19.82
CA PRO A 127 -1.97 8.42 19.72
C PRO A 127 -3.31 9.01 19.27
N GLY A 128 -4.00 8.31 18.37
CA GLY A 128 -5.32 8.70 17.87
C GLY A 128 -5.32 9.90 16.91
N ALA A 129 -4.15 10.43 16.52
CA ALA A 129 -4.06 11.60 15.65
C ALA A 129 -4.28 11.28 14.15
N SER A 130 -4.29 10.00 13.76
CA SER A 130 -4.48 9.56 12.38
C SER A 130 -5.91 9.03 12.13
N HIS A 131 -6.22 8.68 10.89
CA HIS A 131 -7.35 7.78 10.61
C HIS A 131 -6.99 6.35 11.05
N MET A 132 -8.00 5.46 11.06
CA MET A 132 -7.80 4.07 11.48
C MET A 132 -6.91 3.33 10.48
N HIS A 133 -5.83 2.74 10.95
CA HIS A 133 -4.95 1.88 10.18
C HIS A 133 -5.12 0.42 10.58
N SER A 134 -4.98 -0.48 9.61
CA SER A 134 -4.83 -1.92 9.85
C SER A 134 -3.35 -2.27 9.73
N PHE A 135 -2.79 -2.81 10.82
CA PHE A 135 -1.37 -3.12 10.95
C PHE A 135 -1.09 -4.60 10.71
N VAL A 136 0.05 -4.89 10.08
CA VAL A 136 0.66 -6.21 9.95
C VAL A 136 2.18 -6.11 10.21
N GLY A 137 2.85 -7.24 10.38
CA GLY A 137 4.25 -7.28 10.77
C GLY A 137 4.41 -7.14 12.28
N ASN A 138 5.21 -6.18 12.72
CA ASN A 138 5.48 -5.97 14.13
C ASN A 138 4.19 -5.82 14.96
N LYS A 139 4.06 -6.64 16.02
CA LYS A 139 2.86 -6.70 16.85
C LYS A 139 2.76 -5.57 17.87
N ALA A 140 3.84 -4.85 18.12
CA ALA A 140 3.92 -3.79 19.13
C ALA A 140 3.76 -2.38 18.53
N THR A 141 3.57 -2.25 17.22
CA THR A 141 3.45 -0.95 16.55
C THR A 141 2.29 -0.13 17.09
N ASN A 142 2.55 1.15 17.35
CA ASN A 142 1.60 2.18 17.79
C ASN A 142 2.21 3.57 17.52
N ALA A 143 1.52 4.64 17.88
CA ALA A 143 1.99 6.01 17.61
C ALA A 143 3.37 6.35 18.21
N ALA A 144 3.80 5.68 19.29
CA ALA A 144 5.08 5.94 19.94
C ALA A 144 6.26 5.12 19.37
N THR A 145 6.03 4.29 18.35
CA THR A 145 7.04 3.37 17.82
C THR A 145 8.24 4.09 17.22
N THR A 146 9.44 3.75 17.70
CA THR A 146 10.73 4.21 17.20
C THR A 146 11.49 3.08 16.49
N PRO A 147 12.58 3.37 15.73
CA PRO A 147 13.40 2.31 15.12
C PRO A 147 13.93 1.29 16.13
N SER A 148 14.33 1.73 17.33
CA SER A 148 14.84 0.84 18.38
C SER A 148 13.78 -0.07 18.97
N ASP A 149 12.50 0.32 18.92
CA ASP A 149 11.42 -0.52 19.42
C ASP A 149 11.20 -1.73 18.50
N LEU A 150 11.35 -1.56 17.19
CA LEU A 150 11.16 -2.64 16.22
C LEU A 150 12.23 -3.75 16.33
N THR A 151 13.45 -3.43 16.79
CA THR A 151 14.47 -4.44 17.08
C THR A 151 14.38 -5.01 18.50
N LYS A 152 13.74 -4.28 19.43
CA LYS A 152 13.52 -4.73 20.81
C LYS A 152 12.30 -5.64 20.94
N PHE A 153 11.21 -5.31 20.27
CA PHE A 153 9.95 -6.02 20.28
C PHE A 153 9.77 -6.75 18.96
N THR A 154 10.44 -7.89 18.83
CA THR A 154 10.60 -8.62 17.55
C THR A 154 9.40 -9.50 17.17
N ALA A 155 8.37 -9.57 18.03
CA ALA A 155 7.17 -10.35 17.74
C ALA A 155 6.47 -9.80 16.48
N THR A 156 6.32 -10.65 15.47
CA THR A 156 5.79 -10.28 14.16
C THR A 156 4.66 -11.21 13.74
N THR A 157 3.74 -10.74 12.90
CA THR A 157 2.76 -11.57 12.20
C THR A 157 3.30 -12.13 10.87
N CYS A 158 4.49 -11.70 10.46
CA CYS A 158 5.10 -12.12 9.21
C CYS A 158 5.88 -13.43 9.33
N LYS A 159 5.94 -14.15 8.21
CA LYS A 159 6.96 -15.13 7.91
C LYS A 159 7.85 -14.57 6.80
N PRO A 160 9.19 -14.65 6.90
CA PRO A 160 9.95 -15.18 8.03
C PRO A 160 9.82 -14.29 9.27
N VAL A 161 10.00 -14.89 10.46
CA VAL A 161 9.96 -14.16 11.75
C VAL A 161 11.11 -13.15 11.93
N LEU A 162 12.06 -13.16 11.01
CA LEU A 162 13.21 -12.25 10.94
C LEU A 162 12.85 -10.89 10.30
N ASP A 163 11.61 -10.76 9.82
CA ASP A 163 11.04 -9.48 9.45
C ASP A 163 10.34 -8.83 10.65
N HIS A 164 11.01 -7.86 11.27
CA HIS A 164 10.46 -7.07 12.38
C HIS A 164 9.90 -5.73 11.91
N SER A 165 9.77 -5.53 10.61
CA SER A 165 9.19 -4.33 10.02
C SER A 165 7.73 -4.17 10.44
N ALA A 166 7.24 -2.94 10.38
CA ALA A 166 5.83 -2.62 10.53
C ALA A 166 5.26 -2.13 9.20
N TYR A 167 4.07 -2.63 8.86
CA TYR A 167 3.37 -2.22 7.64
C TYR A 167 1.91 -1.94 7.97
N TRP A 168 1.37 -0.88 7.41
CA TRP A 168 -0.05 -0.57 7.58
C TRP A 168 -0.65 0.11 6.36
N VAL A 169 -1.98 0.04 6.30
CA VAL A 169 -2.84 0.65 5.29
C VAL A 169 -4.10 1.17 5.97
N PRO A 170 -4.86 2.11 5.35
CA PRO A 170 -6.17 2.51 5.86
C PRO A 170 -7.08 1.30 6.06
N THR A 171 -7.73 1.22 7.21
CA THR A 171 -8.73 0.18 7.45
C THR A 171 -9.88 0.34 6.46
N LEU A 172 -10.18 -0.75 5.75
CA LEU A 172 -11.33 -0.87 4.87
C LEU A 172 -12.58 -1.10 5.72
N TYR A 173 -13.71 -0.48 5.35
CA TYR A 173 -14.99 -0.67 6.01
C TYR A 173 -16.06 -1.03 5.00
N ASP A 174 -16.93 -1.97 5.36
CA ASP A 174 -18.15 -2.26 4.61
C ASP A 174 -19.15 -1.11 4.80
N ALA A 175 -19.60 -0.51 3.70
CA ALA A 175 -20.44 0.69 3.75
C ALA A 175 -21.86 0.40 4.24
N ALA A 176 -22.36 -0.84 4.14
CA ALA A 176 -23.70 -1.19 4.61
C ALA A 176 -23.74 -1.39 6.13
N THR A 177 -22.71 -2.04 6.69
CA THR A 177 -22.66 -2.45 8.09
C THR A 177 -21.79 -1.55 8.98
N ASN A 178 -20.98 -0.70 8.35
CA ASN A 178 -19.98 0.14 9.01
C ASN A 178 -18.96 -0.67 9.84
N GLN A 179 -18.78 -1.96 9.52
CA GLN A 179 -17.82 -2.83 10.19
C GLN A 179 -16.49 -2.84 9.44
N PRO A 180 -15.35 -2.94 10.15
CA PRO A 180 -14.05 -3.08 9.52
C PRO A 180 -13.98 -4.40 8.75
N VAL A 181 -13.33 -4.37 7.60
CA VAL A 181 -13.01 -5.53 6.78
C VAL A 181 -11.52 -5.81 6.97
N GLU A 182 -11.23 -6.78 7.82
CA GLU A 182 -9.86 -7.19 8.11
C GLU A 182 -9.20 -7.85 6.90
N THR A 183 -7.88 -7.68 6.79
CA THR A 183 -7.10 -8.37 5.77
C THR A 183 -7.00 -9.85 6.13
N THR A 184 -7.26 -10.73 5.17
CA THR A 184 -7.13 -12.19 5.35
C THR A 184 -5.79 -12.72 4.82
N GLY A 185 -5.02 -11.86 4.16
CA GLY A 185 -3.66 -12.11 3.73
C GLY A 185 -2.97 -10.79 3.40
N PHE A 186 -1.71 -10.64 3.81
CA PHE A 186 -0.92 -9.46 3.49
C PHE A 186 0.50 -9.91 3.14
N ARG A 187 0.81 -9.89 1.86
CA ARG A 187 2.12 -10.27 1.35
C ARG A 187 2.94 -9.04 1.03
N VAL A 188 4.11 -8.93 1.63
CA VAL A 188 5.08 -7.89 1.31
C VAL A 188 6.12 -8.48 0.37
N TYR A 189 6.02 -8.15 -0.90
CA TYR A 189 7.05 -8.50 -1.87
C TYR A 189 8.20 -7.50 -1.81
N TYR A 190 9.41 -8.02 -1.91
CA TYR A 190 10.65 -7.30 -2.15
C TYR A 190 11.15 -7.74 -3.52
N ARG A 191 11.08 -6.86 -4.52
CA ARG A 191 11.36 -7.22 -5.93
C ARG A 191 12.47 -6.38 -6.51
N THR A 192 13.02 -6.81 -7.64
CA THR A 192 13.60 -5.87 -8.61
C THR A 192 12.57 -5.63 -9.71
N ARG A 193 12.27 -4.35 -9.98
CA ARG A 193 11.39 -3.95 -11.10
C ARG A 193 12.17 -3.65 -12.37
N MET A 194 13.48 -3.77 -12.31
CA MET A 194 14.39 -3.54 -13.42
C MET A 194 14.76 -4.86 -14.11
N ASN A 195 15.07 -4.78 -15.40
CA ASN A 195 15.49 -5.93 -16.20
C ASN A 195 16.84 -6.51 -15.72
N THR A 196 17.60 -5.77 -14.93
CA THR A 196 18.86 -6.21 -14.32
C THR A 196 18.86 -5.94 -12.82
N SER A 197 19.47 -6.85 -12.07
CA SER A 197 19.71 -6.71 -10.63
C SER A 197 21.11 -6.16 -10.31
N THR A 198 21.89 -5.76 -11.33
CA THR A 198 23.22 -5.18 -11.10
C THR A 198 23.12 -3.91 -10.26
N GLY A 199 23.89 -3.88 -9.18
CA GLY A 199 23.90 -2.77 -8.22
C GLY A 199 22.72 -2.79 -7.24
N GLN A 200 21.93 -3.87 -7.20
CA GLN A 200 20.90 -4.05 -6.18
C GLN A 200 21.56 -4.13 -4.80
N LEU A 201 21.17 -3.21 -3.91
CA LEU A 201 21.61 -3.17 -2.52
C LEU A 201 20.45 -3.58 -1.59
N PRO A 202 20.75 -4.08 -0.39
CA PRO A 202 19.73 -4.36 0.63
C PRO A 202 19.08 -3.07 1.12
N MET A 203 17.88 -3.15 1.72
CA MET A 203 17.30 -1.99 2.41
C MET A 203 18.03 -1.72 3.72
N PRO A 204 18.28 -0.45 4.08
CA PRO A 204 18.76 -0.10 5.41
C PRO A 204 17.60 -0.21 6.42
N ASN A 205 17.94 -0.62 7.64
CA ASN A 205 16.99 -0.60 8.75
C ASN A 205 16.63 0.84 9.12
N GLY A 206 15.35 1.04 9.44
CA GLY A 206 14.78 2.32 9.79
C GLY A 206 14.24 3.13 8.62
N LEU A 207 14.37 2.64 7.38
CA LEU A 207 13.79 3.29 6.20
C LEU A 207 12.26 3.34 6.33
N ARG A 208 11.68 4.53 6.14
CA ARG A 208 10.24 4.80 6.23
C ARG A 208 9.75 5.27 4.87
N MET A 209 8.67 4.68 4.36
CA MET A 209 8.13 5.10 3.07
C MET A 209 6.62 5.12 3.12
N ILE A 210 6.02 6.09 2.41
CA ILE A 210 4.58 6.15 2.17
C ILE A 210 4.30 6.11 0.67
N ALA A 211 3.56 5.09 0.22
CA ALA A 211 3.06 4.98 -1.16
C ALA A 211 1.56 5.30 -1.21
N GLY A 212 1.09 5.91 -2.31
CA GLY A 212 -0.30 6.40 -2.42
C GLY A 212 -0.49 7.81 -1.85
N ASP A 213 -1.75 8.25 -1.73
CA ASP A 213 -2.12 9.59 -1.24
C ASP A 213 -3.41 9.52 -0.44
N ALA A 214 -3.31 9.68 0.88
CA ALA A 214 -4.43 9.67 1.80
C ALA A 214 -5.50 10.74 1.51
N LYS A 215 -5.16 11.82 0.80
CA LYS A 215 -6.06 12.94 0.51
C LYS A 215 -6.73 12.84 -0.86
N LYS A 216 -6.37 11.82 -1.65
CA LYS A 216 -6.90 11.67 -3.01
C LYS A 216 -8.33 11.15 -2.96
N SER A 217 -9.27 11.93 -3.47
CA SER A 217 -10.69 11.61 -3.53
C SER A 217 -11.23 11.37 -4.96
N VAL A 218 -10.35 11.39 -5.96
CA VAL A 218 -10.70 11.15 -7.37
C VAL A 218 -10.47 9.67 -7.73
N PRO A 219 -11.50 8.95 -8.21
CA PRO A 219 -11.37 7.54 -8.57
C PRO A 219 -10.18 7.26 -9.49
N THR A 220 -9.49 6.16 -9.23
CA THR A 220 -8.39 5.73 -10.09
C THR A 220 -8.96 5.28 -11.44
N PRO A 221 -8.49 5.79 -12.59
CA PRO A 221 -9.04 5.45 -13.90
C PRO A 221 -8.99 3.95 -14.20
N ARG A 222 -10.04 3.41 -14.84
CA ARG A 222 -10.15 1.99 -15.22
C ARG A 222 -8.89 1.49 -15.91
N GLY A 223 -8.35 0.36 -15.43
CA GLY A 223 -7.17 -0.28 -16.02
C GLY A 223 -5.84 0.31 -15.55
N SER A 224 -5.87 1.36 -14.72
CA SER A 224 -4.66 1.87 -14.08
C SER A 224 -4.21 0.96 -12.93
N GLN A 225 -2.94 1.06 -12.56
CA GLN A 225 -2.42 0.51 -11.31
C GLN A 225 -3.04 1.26 -10.11
N GLY A 226 -3.10 0.61 -8.94
CA GLY A 226 -3.70 1.21 -7.74
C GLY A 226 -5.24 1.20 -7.76
N GLN A 227 -5.82 0.13 -8.29
CA GLN A 227 -7.24 -0.17 -8.21
C GLN A 227 -7.46 -1.46 -7.42
N PHE A 228 -8.57 -1.54 -6.70
CA PHE A 228 -9.04 -2.82 -6.21
C PHE A 228 -9.41 -3.74 -7.37
N TYR A 229 -9.11 -5.01 -7.20
CA TYR A 229 -9.41 -6.06 -8.18
C TYR A 229 -9.87 -7.34 -7.47
N CYS A 230 -10.49 -8.21 -8.25
CA CYS A 230 -10.90 -9.53 -7.82
C CYS A 230 -9.86 -10.56 -8.27
N ALA A 231 -9.42 -11.42 -7.36
CA ALA A 231 -8.51 -12.52 -7.66
C ALA A 231 -8.83 -13.74 -6.79
N PHE A 232 -8.35 -14.89 -7.24
CA PHE A 232 -8.41 -16.14 -6.49
C PHE A 232 -7.01 -16.76 -6.52
N TYR A 233 -6.44 -17.00 -5.34
CA TYR A 233 -5.16 -17.68 -5.21
C TYR A 233 -5.41 -19.15 -4.85
N GLY A 234 -5.25 -20.04 -5.83
CA GLY A 234 -5.37 -21.50 -5.75
C GLY A 234 -4.59 -22.16 -6.90
N PRO A 235 -4.52 -23.50 -6.99
CA PRO A 235 -3.76 -24.17 -8.05
C PRO A 235 -4.24 -23.72 -9.45
N GLY A 236 -3.38 -23.03 -10.20
CA GLY A 236 -3.71 -22.41 -11.50
C GLY A 236 -3.76 -20.87 -11.51
N ASP A 237 -2.95 -20.20 -10.68
CA ASP A 237 -2.82 -18.73 -10.51
C ASP A 237 -3.34 -17.90 -11.69
N LEU A 238 -4.42 -17.15 -11.45
CA LEU A 238 -4.94 -16.18 -12.38
C LEU A 238 -4.46 -14.78 -11.98
N ASP A 239 -3.78 -14.11 -12.91
CA ASP A 239 -3.71 -12.65 -12.96
C ASP A 239 -5.11 -12.05 -12.71
N GLY A 240 -5.20 -11.01 -11.88
CA GLY A 240 -6.46 -10.44 -11.38
C GLY A 240 -7.61 -10.48 -12.39
N ILE A 241 -8.67 -11.20 -12.05
CA ILE A 241 -9.78 -11.61 -12.93
C ILE A 241 -10.66 -10.41 -13.33
N ALA A 242 -10.82 -9.42 -12.43
CA ALA A 242 -11.62 -8.24 -12.70
C ALA A 242 -11.14 -7.01 -11.92
N ARG A 243 -11.02 -5.85 -12.57
CA ARG A 243 -10.82 -4.54 -11.92
C ARG A 243 -12.14 -3.77 -11.86
N SER A 244 -12.28 -2.84 -10.92
CA SER A 244 -13.46 -1.97 -10.88
C SER A 244 -13.57 -1.15 -12.17
N THR A 245 -14.78 -1.10 -12.75
CA THR A 245 -15.04 -0.36 -13.99
C THR A 245 -15.02 1.16 -13.78
N ASN A 246 -15.28 1.62 -12.55
CA ASN A 246 -15.33 3.02 -12.15
C ASN A 246 -14.17 3.44 -11.22
N GLY A 247 -13.22 2.54 -10.93
CA GLY A 247 -12.09 2.86 -10.07
C GLY A 247 -12.30 2.73 -8.57
N ASN A 248 -13.49 2.30 -8.14
CA ASN A 248 -13.83 2.18 -6.73
C ASN A 248 -13.78 0.71 -6.30
N TRP A 249 -14.92 0.04 -6.31
CA TRP A 249 -15.12 -1.25 -5.65
C TRP A 249 -15.61 -2.29 -6.67
N PRO A 250 -14.78 -3.27 -7.07
CA PRO A 250 -15.27 -4.36 -7.88
C PRO A 250 -16.17 -5.28 -7.03
N ILE A 251 -17.10 -5.96 -7.70
CA ILE A 251 -17.86 -7.08 -7.13
C ILE A 251 -17.29 -8.36 -7.75
N CYS A 252 -16.79 -9.24 -6.90
CA CYS A 252 -16.09 -10.46 -7.24
C CYS A 252 -17.07 -11.62 -7.45
N GLY A 253 -16.96 -12.27 -8.60
CA GLY A 253 -17.70 -13.48 -8.94
C GLY A 253 -16.95 -14.75 -8.55
N GLY A 254 -17.68 -15.87 -8.50
CA GLY A 254 -17.10 -17.19 -8.18
C GLY A 254 -16.40 -17.20 -6.82
N ASP A 255 -15.21 -17.78 -6.76
CA ASP A 255 -14.38 -17.88 -5.54
C ASP A 255 -13.42 -16.71 -5.35
N ALA A 256 -13.44 -15.72 -6.26
CA ALA A 256 -12.56 -14.57 -6.14
C ALA A 256 -12.91 -13.69 -4.94
N THR A 257 -11.88 -13.15 -4.32
CA THR A 257 -11.94 -12.19 -3.20
C THR A 257 -11.43 -10.82 -3.65
N LEU A 258 -11.56 -9.81 -2.80
CA LEU A 258 -11.12 -8.45 -3.06
C LEU A 258 -9.62 -8.30 -2.74
N HIS A 259 -8.87 -7.68 -3.65
CA HIS A 259 -7.43 -7.47 -3.52
C HIS A 259 -6.99 -6.05 -3.87
N PHE A 260 -5.83 -5.66 -3.37
CA PHE A 260 -5.15 -4.42 -3.75
C PHE A 260 -3.64 -4.62 -3.81
N MET A 261 -3.01 -4.13 -4.87
CA MET A 261 -1.55 -4.06 -4.98
C MET A 261 -1.06 -2.62 -4.87
N LEU A 262 -0.16 -2.37 -3.93
CA LEU A 262 0.44 -1.06 -3.71
C LEU A 262 1.96 -1.17 -3.88
N ALA A 263 2.51 -0.51 -4.90
CA ALA A 263 3.94 -0.47 -5.14
C ALA A 263 4.59 0.75 -4.48
N PHE A 264 5.73 0.53 -3.85
CA PHE A 264 6.59 1.58 -3.31
C PHE A 264 7.72 1.93 -4.28
N PRO A 265 8.32 3.11 -4.13
CA PRO A 265 9.59 3.47 -4.76
C PRO A 265 10.70 2.41 -4.59
N ASP A 266 11.56 2.28 -5.60
CA ASP A 266 12.65 1.29 -5.68
C ASP A 266 14.04 1.93 -5.81
N CYS A 267 14.12 3.26 -5.69
CA CYS A 267 15.35 4.03 -5.66
C CYS A 267 15.41 4.90 -4.40
N TRP A 268 16.58 4.98 -3.80
CA TRP A 268 16.84 5.70 -2.55
C TRP A 268 17.98 6.72 -2.72
N ASP A 269 17.91 7.85 -2.01
CA ASP A 269 18.94 8.91 -2.04
C ASP A 269 20.29 8.51 -1.47
N GLY A 270 20.35 7.38 -0.74
CA GLY A 270 21.55 6.84 -0.12
C GLY A 270 21.95 7.55 1.18
N LYS A 271 21.11 8.45 1.70
CA LYS A 271 21.44 9.39 2.77
C LYS A 271 20.39 9.47 3.87
N ASN A 272 19.10 9.40 3.53
CA ASN A 272 18.02 9.69 4.48
C ASN A 272 17.05 8.53 4.61
N LEU A 273 16.86 8.02 5.82
CA LEU A 273 15.86 7.01 6.15
C LEU A 273 14.42 7.56 6.13
N ASP A 274 14.26 8.87 6.19
CA ASP A 274 12.97 9.54 6.05
C ASP A 274 13.16 11.01 5.60
N SER A 275 12.12 11.60 5.03
CA SER A 275 12.07 13.01 4.62
C SER A 275 10.85 13.70 5.25
N PRO A 276 10.80 15.05 5.29
CA PRO A 276 9.67 15.77 5.91
C PRO A 276 8.27 15.44 5.36
N ASN A 277 8.19 14.92 4.14
CA ASN A 277 6.96 14.47 3.50
C ASN A 277 6.90 12.95 3.29
N HIS A 278 7.86 12.21 3.86
CA HIS A 278 8.01 10.75 3.80
C HIS A 278 8.13 10.14 2.39
N LYS A 279 8.46 10.97 1.40
CA LYS A 279 8.47 10.61 -0.02
C LYS A 279 9.71 11.13 -0.77
N ASP A 280 10.23 12.31 -0.43
CA ASP A 280 11.34 12.96 -1.17
C ASP A 280 12.70 12.26 -1.08
N HIS A 281 12.89 11.33 -0.14
CA HIS A 281 14.14 10.55 0.00
C HIS A 281 14.14 9.27 -0.85
N VAL A 282 13.01 8.95 -1.52
CA VAL A 282 12.86 7.79 -2.40
C VAL A 282 12.20 8.17 -3.72
N ALA A 283 12.47 7.41 -4.78
CA ALA A 283 11.88 7.63 -6.10
C ALA A 283 11.59 6.32 -6.82
N PHE A 284 10.60 6.36 -7.72
CA PHE A 284 10.41 5.27 -8.67
C PHE A 284 11.51 5.34 -9.74
N GLY A 285 12.16 4.21 -10.00
CA GLY A 285 13.04 4.05 -11.13
C GLY A 285 12.30 4.18 -12.46
N ALA A 286 13.03 4.57 -13.50
CA ALA A 286 12.53 4.63 -14.87
C ALA A 286 13.59 4.12 -15.84
N ASN A 287 13.16 3.48 -16.93
CA ASN A 287 14.05 2.97 -17.98
C ASN A 287 15.18 2.08 -17.44
N ASN A 288 14.85 1.17 -16.50
CA ASN A 288 15.81 0.26 -15.84
C ASN A 288 16.92 0.95 -15.04
N THR A 289 16.73 2.20 -14.62
CA THR A 289 17.71 2.98 -13.86
C THR A 289 17.07 3.78 -12.74
N CYS A 290 17.87 4.09 -11.74
CA CYS A 290 17.50 5.08 -10.75
C CYS A 290 17.88 6.49 -11.20
N PRO A 291 17.09 7.52 -10.86
CA PRO A 291 17.46 8.90 -11.14
C PRO A 291 18.73 9.29 -10.37
N LYS A 292 19.49 10.26 -10.89
CA LYS A 292 20.74 10.72 -10.26
C LYS A 292 20.55 11.23 -8.83
N THR A 293 19.36 11.73 -8.50
CA THR A 293 18.99 12.18 -7.15
C THR A 293 18.79 11.03 -6.16
N HIS A 294 18.48 9.82 -6.66
CA HIS A 294 18.21 8.63 -5.87
C HIS A 294 19.04 7.43 -6.34
N PRO A 295 20.37 7.50 -6.29
CA PRO A 295 21.23 6.57 -7.04
C PRO A 295 21.24 5.13 -6.50
N VAL A 296 20.71 4.88 -5.31
CA VAL A 296 20.77 3.57 -4.66
C VAL A 296 19.56 2.72 -5.06
N LYS A 297 19.80 1.61 -5.77
CA LYS A 297 18.76 0.62 -6.09
C LYS A 297 18.44 -0.22 -4.85
N ILE A 298 17.23 -0.05 -4.32
CA ILE A 298 16.70 -0.81 -3.19
C ILE A 298 15.61 -1.77 -3.68
N PRO A 299 15.29 -2.84 -2.93
CA PRO A 299 14.18 -3.69 -3.27
C PRO A 299 12.89 -2.88 -3.41
N ALA A 300 12.17 -3.09 -4.51
CA ALA A 300 10.85 -2.52 -4.71
C ALA A 300 9.86 -3.23 -3.79
N VAL A 301 9.48 -2.57 -2.69
CA VAL A 301 8.42 -3.09 -1.81
C VAL A 301 7.09 -3.02 -2.55
N THR A 302 6.31 -4.09 -2.47
CA THR A 302 4.94 -4.11 -2.97
C THR A 302 4.05 -4.83 -1.98
N PHE A 303 3.02 -4.16 -1.49
CA PHE A 303 1.97 -4.81 -0.71
C PHE A 303 1.01 -5.47 -1.68
N ASP A 304 0.76 -6.75 -1.48
CA ASP A 304 -0.32 -7.53 -2.08
C ASP A 304 -1.27 -7.91 -0.96
N ILE A 305 -2.42 -7.25 -0.96
CA ILE A 305 -3.36 -7.23 0.15
C ILE A 305 -4.59 -8.00 -0.27
N GLN A 306 -4.95 -9.02 0.50
CA GLN A 306 -6.19 -9.79 0.34
C GLN A 306 -7.17 -9.42 1.44
N TYR A 307 -8.41 -9.19 1.03
CA TYR A 307 -9.58 -9.09 1.89
C TYR A 307 -10.52 -10.24 1.55
N GLY A 308 -10.97 -11.02 2.53
CA GLY A 308 -11.92 -12.13 2.32
C GLY A 308 -13.31 -11.69 1.82
N ALA A 309 -13.51 -10.39 1.60
CA ALA A 309 -14.75 -9.83 1.10
C ALA A 309 -14.89 -9.98 -0.42
N LYS A 310 -16.13 -10.12 -0.91
CA LYS A 310 -16.42 -10.25 -2.34
C LYS A 310 -16.87 -8.96 -3.01
N GLY A 311 -17.11 -7.89 -2.27
CA GLY A 311 -17.80 -6.71 -2.80
C GLY A 311 -19.28 -6.73 -2.46
N THR A 312 -19.84 -5.54 -2.19
CA THR A 312 -21.26 -5.34 -1.94
C THR A 312 -21.78 -4.23 -2.84
N THR A 313 -23.10 -4.17 -3.06
CA THR A 313 -23.72 -3.07 -3.80
C THR A 313 -23.67 -1.74 -3.04
N ALA A 314 -23.59 -1.78 -1.71
CA ALA A 314 -23.32 -0.60 -0.89
C ALA A 314 -21.88 -0.09 -1.06
N GLY A 315 -20.95 -0.97 -1.46
CA GLY A 315 -19.54 -0.67 -1.64
C GLY A 315 -18.77 -0.66 -0.31
N TYR A 316 -17.61 -0.02 -0.35
CA TYR A 316 -16.75 0.15 0.82
C TYR A 316 -16.33 1.62 0.94
N TYR A 317 -15.67 1.92 2.04
CA TYR A 317 -14.87 3.13 2.17
C TYR A 317 -13.58 2.83 2.92
N LEU A 318 -12.57 3.68 2.73
CA LEU A 318 -11.34 3.63 3.50
C LEU A 318 -11.44 4.61 4.66
N SER A 319 -10.85 4.27 5.80
CA SER A 319 -10.83 5.16 6.97
C SER A 319 -10.26 6.56 6.69
N SER A 320 -9.39 6.70 5.67
CA SER A 320 -8.81 7.94 5.16
C SER A 320 -9.79 8.79 4.35
N ASP A 321 -10.92 8.23 3.92
CA ASP A 321 -11.98 8.92 3.17
C ASP A 321 -13.36 8.35 3.54
N LYS A 322 -13.78 8.55 4.80
CA LYS A 322 -15.02 7.97 5.36
C LYS A 322 -16.30 8.37 4.62
N GLN A 323 -16.29 9.55 4.01
CA GLN A 323 -17.42 10.10 3.27
C GLN A 323 -17.30 9.85 1.76
N GLY A 324 -16.11 9.49 1.28
CA GLY A 324 -15.87 9.25 -0.13
C GLY A 324 -16.12 7.81 -0.52
N ALA A 325 -16.86 7.64 -1.61
CA ALA A 325 -17.04 6.34 -2.26
C ALA A 325 -15.82 5.93 -3.10
N SER A 326 -14.73 6.71 -3.09
CA SER A 326 -13.54 6.46 -3.88
C SER A 326 -12.55 5.55 -3.15
N ALA A 327 -11.94 4.62 -3.90
CA ALA A 327 -10.83 3.82 -3.40
C ALA A 327 -9.47 4.54 -3.45
N SER A 328 -9.43 5.75 -4.00
CA SER A 328 -8.19 6.43 -4.37
C SER A 328 -7.35 6.95 -3.20
N SER A 329 -7.95 7.05 -2.01
CA SER A 329 -7.26 7.44 -0.77
C SER A 329 -6.45 6.28 -0.17
N MET A 330 -6.43 5.12 -0.84
CA MET A 330 -5.56 4.00 -0.52
C MET A 330 -4.11 4.44 -0.54
N HIS A 331 -3.43 4.14 0.56
CA HIS A 331 -2.00 4.31 0.74
C HIS A 331 -1.50 3.20 1.63
N GLY A 332 -0.19 3.15 1.77
CA GLY A 332 0.45 2.21 2.65
C GLY A 332 1.78 2.75 3.11
N ASP A 333 2.13 2.29 4.29
CA ASP A 333 3.21 2.82 5.08
C ASP A 333 4.09 1.63 5.45
N ALA A 334 5.38 1.79 5.20
CA ALA A 334 6.37 0.75 5.47
C ALA A 334 7.46 1.33 6.36
N PHE A 335 7.68 0.69 7.51
CA PHE A 335 8.78 0.99 8.42
C PHE A 335 9.69 -0.24 8.49
N ILE A 336 10.76 -0.21 7.68
CA ILE A 336 11.61 -1.38 7.41
C ILE A 336 12.52 -1.67 8.60
N MET A 337 12.44 -2.90 9.12
CA MET A 337 13.28 -3.37 10.22
C MET A 337 13.53 -4.88 10.14
N TRP A 338 14.29 -5.32 9.15
CA TRP A 338 14.67 -6.71 9.03
C TRP A 338 15.88 -7.04 9.92
N ASP A 339 16.03 -8.32 10.28
CA ASP A 339 17.34 -8.84 10.61
C ASP A 339 18.31 -8.56 9.43
N GLN A 340 19.40 -7.85 9.70
CA GLN A 340 20.28 -7.34 8.66
C GLN A 340 20.97 -8.46 7.88
N THR A 341 21.38 -9.53 8.57
CA THR A 341 21.99 -10.69 7.92
C THR A 341 21.00 -11.34 6.95
N THR A 342 19.74 -11.48 7.35
CA THR A 342 18.69 -12.05 6.51
C THR A 342 18.31 -11.15 5.34
N MET A 343 18.18 -9.84 5.54
CA MET A 343 17.95 -8.88 4.45
C MET A 343 19.08 -8.94 3.42
N ASN A 344 20.34 -8.93 3.88
CA ASN A 344 21.50 -9.03 3.01
C ASN A 344 21.51 -10.36 2.24
N LYS A 345 21.25 -11.48 2.93
CA LYS A 345 21.22 -12.82 2.34
C LYS A 345 20.09 -12.97 1.32
N ARG A 346 18.87 -12.53 1.63
CA ARG A 346 17.72 -12.56 0.70
C ARG A 346 17.93 -11.66 -0.49
N THR A 347 18.46 -10.45 -0.29
CA THR A 347 18.84 -9.56 -1.40
C THR A 347 19.86 -10.23 -2.31
N LYS A 348 20.89 -10.87 -1.75
CA LYS A 348 21.93 -11.57 -2.52
C LYS A 348 21.36 -12.77 -3.27
N ASN A 349 20.63 -13.64 -2.58
CA ASN A 349 20.19 -14.92 -3.13
C ASN A 349 19.01 -14.78 -4.09
N CYS A 350 18.06 -13.91 -3.78
CA CYS A 350 16.80 -13.83 -4.49
C CYS A 350 16.81 -12.71 -5.53
N LEU A 351 17.27 -11.51 -5.14
CA LEU A 351 17.24 -10.37 -6.07
C LEU A 351 18.44 -10.39 -7.02
N LEU A 352 19.67 -10.50 -6.50
CA LEU A 352 20.87 -10.44 -7.33
C LEU A 352 20.99 -11.65 -8.27
N GLN A 353 20.70 -12.87 -7.78
CA GLN A 353 20.67 -14.07 -8.64
C GLN A 353 19.40 -14.20 -9.48
N ARG A 354 18.42 -13.31 -9.27
CA ARG A 354 17.12 -13.31 -9.97
C ARG A 354 16.36 -14.63 -9.82
N ARG A 355 16.03 -14.96 -8.57
CA ARG A 355 15.34 -16.20 -8.20
C ARG A 355 14.18 -15.93 -7.27
N THR A 356 13.11 -16.70 -7.49
CA THR A 356 11.88 -16.58 -6.70
C THR A 356 12.13 -17.18 -5.34
N CYS A 357 11.89 -16.39 -4.30
CA CYS A 357 12.00 -16.82 -2.92
C CYS A 357 10.67 -16.61 -2.19
N ASP A 358 10.30 -17.59 -1.38
CA ASP A 358 9.18 -17.51 -0.46
C ASP A 358 9.64 -17.17 0.97
N ASP A 359 8.79 -17.41 1.96
CA ASP A 359 9.08 -17.16 3.37
C ASP A 359 10.28 -17.95 3.89
N ASN A 360 10.64 -19.08 3.27
CA ASN A 360 11.65 -20.02 3.76
C ASN A 360 12.98 -19.92 3.00
N GLY A 361 13.05 -19.14 1.92
CA GLY A 361 14.23 -19.02 1.07
C GLY A 361 13.87 -19.25 -0.38
N TYR A 362 14.71 -19.95 -1.15
CA TYR A 362 14.36 -20.32 -2.52
C TYR A 362 13.04 -21.09 -2.55
N GLN A 363 12.12 -20.66 -3.41
CA GLN A 363 10.85 -21.34 -3.63
C GLN A 363 11.13 -22.68 -4.32
N GLN A 364 10.95 -23.77 -3.58
CA GLN A 364 11.10 -25.15 -4.05
C GLN A 364 9.76 -25.81 -4.29
#